data_AF-A0A2P8HB12-F1
#
_entry.id   AF-A0A2P8HB12-F1
#
_cell.length_a   1.000
_cell.length_b   1.000
_cell.length_c   1.000
_cell.angle_alpha   90.00
_cell.angle_beta   90.00
_cell.angle_gamma   90.00
#
_symmetry.space_group_name_H-M   'P 1'
#
loop_
_entity.id
_entity.type
_entity.pdbx_description
1 polymer ?
#
loop_
_entity_poly.entity_id
_entity_poly.type
_entity_poly.pdbx_seq_one_letter_code
_entity_poly.pdbx_strand_id
1 'polypeptide(L)'
;MANKIFDFHFHLLFKHYISNNPDVTVAVRTNGVAKILNDIMGGPFDSQASPSLVKDSQLFLGVTAIISLEHAFANRVLNILGKDFSGILPLDQVLFQQTRDGLIDYFSAFNKHLKFYLDQQVILSAAPYHINYTGRQDWQGKTAATIAAALLAEQEKRYLVFSIEGGHNLSDVPIHGTAMSRTPELNLQQLQDRKDVDFLSINLCHLSYIPEQPLGGFAQGLNKVAQVAFSSEDFMPKTGLGITALGKKVVKQALTHPDKPILIDVKHMSAYTRADFYNYREQLINDTPTIARLPIISSHTGFTFNTLGEYLNKKEFRATTSVENGIAVCLVEPENKEIGRTNDRINRGLYSNPWSINLFDEDIVEIMTSKGMIGISLDQRILGADKIIDSSRTQYFEGEYIAKEEWETMFRDGLLPGKEGLFDFLKNIAPSRAERHIMLLCMHIVYAVRVGYQNLAWEAGTSPWNHICIGSDFDGLINPINRLDNIALLSNLRDGLKQYIPIADKYLSSDNAAIDSVRALHYNADGTFDGQYLDRMIDRFVYLNGVDFTARFLSNWH
;
A
#
# COMPACT_ATOMS: atom_id res chain seq x y z
N MET A 1 2.17 -1.85 -27.47
CA MET A 1 1.57 -0.50 -27.20
C MET A 1 2.71 0.49 -26.93
N ALA A 2 2.43 1.79 -26.86
CA ALA A 2 3.35 2.73 -26.19
C ALA A 2 3.61 2.24 -24.75
N ASN A 3 4.80 2.50 -24.18
CA ASN A 3 5.23 1.91 -22.90
C ASN A 3 4.60 2.63 -21.68
N LYS A 4 3.32 2.97 -21.77
CA LYS A 4 2.53 3.67 -20.75
C LYS A 4 2.44 2.85 -19.46
N ILE A 5 2.28 3.55 -18.35
CA ILE A 5 2.23 3.00 -17.00
C ILE A 5 1.00 3.55 -16.27
N PHE A 6 0.38 2.68 -15.48
CA PHE A 6 -0.56 3.01 -14.43
C PHE A 6 0.09 2.78 -13.06
N ASP A 7 -0.11 3.72 -12.13
CA ASP A 7 0.31 3.56 -10.75
C ASP A 7 -0.88 3.81 -9.81
N PHE A 8 -1.21 2.79 -9.01
CA PHE A 8 -2.42 2.76 -8.19
C PHE A 8 -2.26 3.43 -6.82
N HIS A 9 -1.04 3.83 -6.45
CA HIS A 9 -0.80 4.58 -5.22
C HIS A 9 0.55 5.32 -5.27
N PHE A 10 0.54 6.65 -5.20
CA PHE A 10 1.74 7.49 -5.02
C PHE A 10 1.38 8.90 -4.52
N HIS A 11 2.36 9.68 -4.08
CA HIS A 11 2.15 10.98 -3.43
C HIS A 11 2.74 12.17 -4.20
N LEU A 12 2.13 12.57 -5.33
CA LEU A 12 2.64 13.58 -6.28
C LEU A 12 3.26 14.85 -5.65
N LEU A 13 2.62 15.45 -4.63
CA LEU A 13 3.02 16.75 -4.05
C LEU A 13 3.28 16.71 -2.54
N PHE A 14 3.22 15.53 -1.88
CA PHE A 14 3.33 15.43 -0.42
C PHE A 14 4.64 16.03 0.09
N LYS A 15 5.78 15.70 -0.55
CA LYS A 15 7.08 16.24 -0.17
C LYS A 15 7.19 17.76 -0.36
N HIS A 16 6.55 18.33 -1.37
CA HIS A 16 6.49 19.79 -1.57
C HIS A 16 5.70 20.47 -0.45
N TYR A 17 4.56 19.90 -0.09
CA TYR A 17 3.72 20.41 0.99
C TYR A 17 4.44 20.36 2.35
N ILE A 18 4.98 19.20 2.74
CA ILE A 18 5.66 19.05 4.04
C ILE A 18 7.04 19.74 4.10
N SER A 19 7.56 20.26 2.99
CA SER A 19 8.78 21.08 2.93
C SER A 19 8.53 22.60 2.84
N ASN A 20 7.26 23.03 2.78
CA ASN A 20 6.86 24.39 2.44
C ASN A 20 7.58 24.91 1.18
N ASN A 21 7.75 24.03 0.19
CA ASN A 21 8.33 24.40 -1.09
C ASN A 21 7.21 24.78 -2.08
N PRO A 22 6.98 26.07 -2.36
CA PRO A 22 5.95 26.50 -3.30
C PRO A 22 6.31 26.16 -4.75
N ASP A 23 7.59 25.88 -5.05
CA ASP A 23 8.05 25.52 -6.38
C ASP A 23 7.92 24.00 -6.61
N VAL A 24 6.72 23.59 -7.03
CA VAL A 24 6.39 22.22 -7.43
C VAL A 24 7.12 21.75 -8.69
N THR A 25 7.87 22.62 -9.37
CA THR A 25 8.68 22.23 -10.55
C THR A 25 9.97 21.51 -10.15
N VAL A 26 10.48 21.75 -8.93
CA VAL A 26 11.75 21.22 -8.45
C VAL A 26 11.55 19.97 -7.59
N ALA A 27 12.37 18.94 -7.81
CA ALA A 27 12.41 17.74 -6.97
C ALA A 27 12.95 18.07 -5.56
N VAL A 28 12.20 17.72 -4.51
CA VAL A 28 12.63 17.91 -3.11
C VAL A 28 13.75 16.92 -2.79
N ARG A 29 14.97 17.40 -2.52
CA ARG A 29 16.15 16.55 -2.29
C ARG A 29 16.85 16.88 -0.97
N THR A 30 17.25 15.84 -0.24
CA THR A 30 18.08 15.96 0.97
C THR A 30 19.57 16.04 0.62
N ASN A 31 20.26 17.08 1.11
CA ASN A 31 21.70 17.29 0.88
C ASN A 31 22.51 17.18 2.18
N GLY A 32 23.78 16.79 2.09
CA GLY A 32 24.70 16.78 3.23
C GLY A 32 24.26 15.83 4.36
N VAL A 33 24.19 16.35 5.60
CA VAL A 33 23.79 15.56 6.79
C VAL A 33 22.36 15.01 6.66
N ALA A 34 21.46 15.72 5.97
CA ALA A 34 20.11 15.25 5.69
C ALA A 34 20.09 13.96 4.86
N LYS A 35 21.09 13.74 3.99
CA LYS A 35 21.21 12.49 3.24
C LYS A 35 21.59 11.31 4.15
N ILE A 36 22.52 11.52 5.08
CA ILE A 36 22.91 10.47 6.05
C ILE A 36 21.70 10.09 6.93
N LEU A 37 20.86 11.05 7.29
CA LEU A 37 19.60 10.80 7.99
C LEU A 37 18.59 10.06 7.12
N ASN A 38 18.47 10.42 5.84
CA ASN A 38 17.66 9.68 4.87
C ASN A 38 18.12 8.21 4.75
N ASP A 39 19.43 7.98 4.63
CA ASP A 39 20.03 6.64 4.54
C ASP A 39 19.74 5.81 5.82
N ILE A 40 19.83 6.41 7.01
CA ILE A 40 19.46 5.80 8.30
C ILE A 40 17.98 5.42 8.36
N MET A 41 17.13 6.22 7.71
CA MET A 41 15.67 6.06 7.66
C MET A 41 15.21 5.08 6.56
N GLY A 42 16.13 4.50 5.78
CA GLY A 42 15.84 3.55 4.71
C GLY A 42 15.68 4.16 3.31
N GLY A 43 16.10 5.42 3.12
CA GLY A 43 16.00 6.15 1.86
C GLY A 43 14.68 6.85 1.49
N PRO A 44 13.67 7.07 2.38
CA PRO A 44 12.32 7.49 1.97
C PRO A 44 12.22 8.88 1.32
N PHE A 45 13.22 9.75 1.44
CA PHE A 45 13.25 11.01 0.68
C PHE A 45 13.70 10.82 -0.78
N ASP A 46 14.38 9.73 -1.11
CA ASP A 46 14.89 9.44 -2.46
C ASP A 46 13.83 8.78 -3.38
N SER A 47 12.80 8.14 -2.82
CA SER A 47 11.64 7.60 -3.55
C SER A 47 10.73 8.72 -4.05
N GLN A 48 10.69 9.03 -5.36
CA GLN A 48 10.00 10.24 -5.85
C GLN A 48 9.05 10.05 -7.04
N ALA A 49 7.96 10.81 -7.01
CA ALA A 49 6.94 10.94 -8.05
C ALA A 49 6.53 12.41 -8.26
N SER A 50 7.47 13.36 -8.09
CA SER A 50 7.24 14.78 -8.32
C SER A 50 6.71 15.12 -9.73
N PRO A 51 6.08 16.29 -9.94
CA PRO A 51 5.60 16.71 -11.26
C PRO A 51 6.66 16.68 -12.37
N SER A 52 7.90 17.06 -12.06
CA SER A 52 9.02 17.02 -13.00
C SER A 52 9.41 15.59 -13.39
N LEU A 53 9.36 14.64 -12.46
CA LEU A 53 9.61 13.22 -12.75
C LEU A 53 8.43 12.59 -13.49
N VAL A 54 7.19 12.87 -13.10
CA VAL A 54 5.98 12.40 -13.78
C VAL A 54 5.95 12.86 -15.24
N LYS A 55 6.31 14.12 -15.51
CA LYS A 55 6.52 14.67 -16.85
C LYS A 55 7.53 13.86 -17.67
N ASP A 56 8.70 13.55 -17.11
CA ASP A 56 9.75 12.78 -17.82
C ASP A 56 9.53 11.25 -17.78
N SER A 57 8.45 10.77 -17.15
CA SER A 57 8.12 9.35 -17.01
C SER A 57 7.18 8.82 -18.10
N GLN A 58 6.82 7.54 -17.99
CA GLN A 58 5.73 6.92 -18.75
C GLN A 58 4.42 6.79 -17.95
N LEU A 59 4.28 7.46 -16.80
CA LEU A 59 3.01 7.51 -16.06
C LEU A 59 1.98 8.32 -16.86
N PHE A 60 0.94 7.65 -17.34
CA PHE A 60 -0.17 8.27 -18.10
C PHE A 60 -1.49 8.29 -17.33
N LEU A 61 -1.61 7.44 -16.32
CA LEU A 61 -2.81 7.27 -15.52
C LEU A 61 -2.37 6.92 -14.09
N GLY A 62 -3.05 7.39 -13.06
CA GLY A 62 -2.74 6.95 -11.70
C GLY A 62 -3.64 7.50 -10.61
N VAL A 63 -3.45 7.00 -9.40
CA VAL A 63 -4.14 7.47 -8.19
C VAL A 63 -3.13 8.19 -7.30
N THR A 64 -3.33 9.49 -7.09
CA THR A 64 -2.50 10.29 -6.21
C THR A 64 -3.15 10.40 -4.83
N ALA A 65 -2.44 9.93 -3.81
CA ALA A 65 -2.90 9.91 -2.43
C ALA A 65 -2.68 11.26 -1.75
N ILE A 66 -3.70 11.72 -1.02
CA ILE A 66 -3.60 12.88 -0.13
C ILE A 66 -3.69 12.37 1.32
N ILE A 67 -2.70 12.73 2.12
CA ILE A 67 -2.59 12.40 3.54
C ILE A 67 -2.19 13.65 4.34
N SER A 68 -2.75 13.80 5.53
CA SER A 68 -2.26 14.75 6.53
C SER A 68 -1.12 14.12 7.32
N LEU A 69 -0.05 14.89 7.53
CA LEU A 69 1.06 14.50 8.41
C LEU A 69 0.51 14.08 9.78
N GLU A 70 0.75 12.83 10.18
CA GLU A 70 0.31 12.30 11.47
C GLU A 70 1.18 12.80 12.63
N HIS A 71 0.58 12.91 13.82
CA HIS A 71 1.27 13.19 15.08
C HIS A 71 2.48 12.28 15.30
N ALA A 72 2.33 10.97 15.08
CA ALA A 72 3.38 9.99 15.29
C ALA A 72 4.66 10.31 14.49
N PHE A 73 4.49 10.74 13.22
CA PHE A 73 5.60 11.19 12.38
C PHE A 73 6.08 12.60 12.76
N ALA A 74 5.17 13.56 12.96
CA ALA A 74 5.54 14.94 13.32
C ALA A 74 6.37 15.03 14.61
N ASN A 75 6.04 14.20 15.60
CA ASN A 75 6.72 14.11 16.89
C ASN A 75 8.14 13.53 16.76
N ARG A 76 8.37 12.57 15.85
CA ARG A 76 9.58 11.73 15.83
C ARG A 76 10.51 11.92 14.64
N VAL A 77 10.04 12.35 13.48
CA VAL A 77 10.90 12.67 12.31
C VAL A 77 11.89 13.79 12.63
N LEU A 78 11.51 14.71 13.53
CA LEU A 78 12.39 15.76 14.03
C LEU A 78 13.34 15.28 15.14
N ASN A 79 13.06 14.14 15.81
CA ASN A 79 13.76 13.69 17.03
C ASN A 79 14.19 12.21 16.93
N ILE A 80 15.24 11.94 16.15
CA ILE A 80 15.72 10.56 15.90
C ILE A 80 16.80 10.20 16.94
N LEU A 81 16.61 9.08 17.64
CA LEU A 81 17.53 8.60 18.70
C LEU A 81 17.88 9.67 19.76
N GLY A 82 16.91 10.52 20.12
CA GLY A 82 17.07 11.58 21.12
C GLY A 82 17.85 12.81 20.66
N LYS A 83 18.03 13.01 19.35
CA LYS A 83 18.65 14.22 18.76
C LYS A 83 17.66 14.96 17.87
N ASP A 84 17.63 16.28 18.01
CA ASP A 84 16.83 17.17 17.17
C ASP A 84 17.51 17.39 15.81
N PHE A 85 16.76 17.17 14.73
CA PHE A 85 17.16 17.32 13.33
C PHE A 85 16.29 18.32 12.55
N SER A 86 15.42 19.08 13.25
CA SER A 86 14.49 20.06 12.65
C SER A 86 15.19 21.17 11.86
N GLY A 87 16.43 21.51 12.21
CA GLY A 87 17.26 22.47 11.46
C GLY A 87 18.06 21.88 10.29
N ILE A 88 17.94 20.58 10.00
CA ILE A 88 18.75 19.86 8.99
C ILE A 88 17.89 19.31 7.85
N LEU A 89 16.67 18.85 8.13
CA LEU A 89 15.74 18.38 7.10
C LEU A 89 14.98 19.57 6.46
N PRO A 90 14.72 19.57 5.15
CA PRO A 90 13.94 20.61 4.48
C PRO A 90 12.44 20.39 4.76
N LEU A 91 11.99 20.72 5.98
CA LEU A 91 10.62 20.49 6.45
C LEU A 91 9.96 21.79 6.91
N ASP A 92 8.65 21.90 6.73
CA ASP A 92 7.84 22.98 7.29
C ASP A 92 7.76 22.83 8.81
N GLN A 93 8.63 23.55 9.51
CA GLN A 93 8.66 23.53 10.98
C GLN A 93 7.33 23.99 11.59
N VAL A 94 6.56 24.87 10.95
CA VAL A 94 5.27 25.35 11.47
C VAL A 94 4.21 24.27 11.35
N LEU A 95 4.13 23.59 10.20
CA LEU A 95 3.24 22.43 10.02
C LEU A 95 3.55 21.32 11.02
N PHE A 96 4.83 20.93 11.13
CA PHE A 96 5.25 19.87 12.06
C PHE A 96 4.98 20.23 13.53
N GLN A 97 5.23 21.47 13.93
CA GLN A 97 4.90 21.95 15.30
C GLN A 97 3.39 21.96 15.52
N GLN A 98 2.59 22.47 14.57
CA GLN A 98 1.13 22.50 14.71
C GLN A 98 0.52 21.10 14.85
N THR A 99 0.97 20.14 14.04
CA THR A 99 0.56 18.73 14.14
C THR A 99 1.01 18.09 15.45
N ARG A 100 2.28 18.27 15.84
CA ARG A 100 2.84 17.66 17.07
C ARG A 100 2.18 18.21 18.33
N ASP A 101 1.95 19.53 18.39
CA ASP A 101 1.50 20.22 19.59
C ASP A 101 -0.04 20.35 19.66
N GLY A 102 -0.78 19.64 18.79
CA GLY A 102 -2.25 19.63 18.79
C GLY A 102 -2.91 20.97 18.45
N LEU A 103 -2.21 21.86 17.73
CA LEU A 103 -2.68 23.22 17.42
C LEU A 103 -3.57 23.28 16.17
N ILE A 104 -3.85 22.13 15.57
CA ILE A 104 -4.71 21.94 14.39
C ILE A 104 -5.44 20.59 14.52
N ASP A 105 -6.57 20.45 13.85
CA ASP A 105 -7.26 19.17 13.60
C ASP A 105 -6.85 18.59 12.23
N TYR A 106 -6.98 17.27 12.06
CA TYR A 106 -6.57 16.61 10.82
C TYR A 106 -7.45 16.98 9.62
N PHE A 107 -8.74 17.29 9.80
CA PHE A 107 -9.62 17.68 8.70
C PHE A 107 -9.27 19.07 8.13
N SER A 108 -8.90 20.02 8.99
CA SER A 108 -8.31 21.30 8.60
C SER A 108 -6.95 21.12 7.93
N ALA A 109 -6.10 20.22 8.42
CA ALA A 109 -4.82 19.90 7.79
C ALA A 109 -4.99 19.29 6.39
N PHE A 110 -5.93 18.35 6.25
CA PHE A 110 -6.27 17.69 4.99
C PHE A 110 -6.81 18.70 3.98
N ASN A 111 -7.76 19.55 4.37
CA ASN A 111 -8.33 20.56 3.47
C ASN A 111 -7.28 21.61 3.02
N LYS A 112 -6.29 21.95 3.87
CA LYS A 112 -5.14 22.77 3.46
C LYS A 112 -4.26 22.05 2.43
N HIS A 113 -3.95 20.77 2.65
CA HIS A 113 -3.13 19.98 1.73
C HIS A 113 -3.84 19.74 0.38
N LEU A 114 -5.13 19.40 0.40
CA LEU A 114 -5.98 19.31 -0.79
C LEU A 114 -6.03 20.64 -1.54
N LYS A 115 -6.19 21.77 -0.84
CA LYS A 115 -6.12 23.09 -1.47
C LYS A 115 -4.78 23.35 -2.15
N PHE A 116 -3.66 22.92 -1.55
CA PHE A 116 -2.34 23.02 -2.18
C PHE A 116 -2.28 22.23 -3.51
N TYR A 117 -2.86 21.04 -3.60
CA TYR A 117 -2.99 20.32 -4.88
C TYR A 117 -3.81 21.10 -5.92
N LEU A 118 -5.01 21.58 -5.53
CA LEU A 118 -5.91 22.28 -6.45
C LEU A 118 -5.36 23.63 -6.94
N ASP A 119 -4.67 24.38 -6.08
CA ASP A 119 -4.04 25.66 -6.45
C ASP A 119 -2.95 25.48 -7.53
N GLN A 120 -2.33 24.30 -7.62
CA GLN A 120 -1.30 23.99 -8.61
C GLN A 120 -1.87 23.44 -9.94
N GLN A 121 -3.16 23.13 -10.01
CA GLN A 121 -3.78 22.48 -11.17
C GLN A 121 -3.57 23.23 -12.49
N VAL A 122 -3.56 24.57 -12.48
CA VAL A 122 -3.32 25.39 -13.69
C VAL A 122 -1.87 25.25 -14.19
N ILE A 123 -0.90 25.18 -13.28
CA ILE A 123 0.53 25.02 -13.63
C ILE A 123 0.79 23.58 -14.10
N LEU A 124 0.19 22.61 -13.42
CA LEU A 124 0.37 21.18 -13.70
C LEU A 124 -0.32 20.71 -14.99
N SER A 125 -1.49 21.28 -15.35
CA SER A 125 -2.20 20.93 -16.59
C SER A 125 -1.58 21.58 -17.83
N ALA A 126 -0.81 22.65 -17.66
CA ALA A 126 -0.09 23.33 -18.74
C ALA A 126 1.18 22.56 -19.18
N ALA A 127 1.72 22.96 -20.33
CA ALA A 127 3.05 22.54 -20.74
C ALA A 127 4.12 23.08 -19.77
N PRO A 128 5.16 22.29 -19.42
CA PRO A 128 5.51 21.01 -20.02
C PRO A 128 4.90 19.77 -19.32
N TYR A 129 4.09 19.93 -18.26
CA TYR A 129 3.70 18.82 -17.37
C TYR A 129 2.52 17.99 -17.89
N HIS A 130 1.48 18.65 -18.40
CA HIS A 130 0.24 18.02 -18.90
C HIS A 130 -0.44 17.05 -17.90
N ILE A 131 -0.26 17.29 -16.59
CA ILE A 131 -0.88 16.53 -15.50
C ILE A 131 -2.26 17.11 -15.21
N ASN A 132 -3.29 16.30 -15.38
CA ASN A 132 -4.69 16.69 -15.25
C ASN A 132 -5.34 15.85 -14.13
N TYR A 133 -5.83 16.50 -13.09
CA TYR A 133 -6.74 15.86 -12.15
C TYR A 133 -8.09 15.61 -12.83
N THR A 134 -8.71 14.46 -12.59
CA THR A 134 -10.01 14.12 -13.18
C THR A 134 -10.92 13.32 -12.24
N GLY A 135 -12.23 13.46 -12.42
CA GLY A 135 -13.26 12.79 -11.62
C GLY A 135 -14.52 12.47 -12.45
N ARG A 136 -15.54 11.87 -11.81
CA ARG A 136 -16.76 11.41 -12.50
C ARG A 136 -17.48 12.54 -13.28
N GLN A 137 -17.34 13.78 -12.82
CA GLN A 137 -17.95 14.95 -13.45
C GLN A 137 -17.38 15.26 -14.85
N ASP A 138 -16.08 15.06 -15.11
CA ASP A 138 -15.48 15.34 -16.42
C ASP A 138 -15.95 14.36 -17.51
N TRP A 139 -16.42 13.19 -17.09
CA TRP A 139 -16.82 12.08 -17.95
C TRP A 139 -18.33 11.81 -17.92
N GLN A 140 -19.12 12.75 -17.37
CA GLN A 140 -20.55 12.59 -17.16
C GLN A 140 -21.28 12.13 -18.44
N GLY A 141 -22.07 11.06 -18.32
CA GLY A 141 -22.84 10.49 -19.44
C GLY A 141 -22.04 9.62 -20.42
N LYS A 142 -20.74 9.40 -20.20
CA LYS A 142 -19.93 8.45 -20.99
C LYS A 142 -19.94 7.07 -20.35
N THR A 143 -19.94 6.02 -21.17
CA THR A 143 -19.81 4.62 -20.68
C THR A 143 -18.35 4.31 -20.34
N ALA A 144 -18.12 3.32 -19.47
CA ALA A 144 -16.77 2.84 -19.16
C ALA A 144 -15.97 2.50 -20.43
N ALA A 145 -16.59 1.85 -21.43
CA ALA A 145 -15.94 1.54 -22.71
C ALA A 145 -15.51 2.80 -23.49
N THR A 146 -16.32 3.87 -23.49
CA THR A 146 -15.96 5.16 -24.12
C THR A 146 -14.83 5.86 -23.37
N ILE A 147 -14.83 5.80 -22.03
CA ILE A 147 -13.79 6.39 -21.18
C ILE A 147 -12.47 5.65 -21.38
N ALA A 148 -12.48 4.31 -21.30
CA ALA A 148 -11.30 3.47 -21.54
C ALA A 148 -10.68 3.73 -22.93
N ALA A 149 -11.50 3.80 -23.98
CA ALA A 149 -11.02 4.11 -25.33
C ALA A 149 -10.31 5.47 -25.42
N ALA A 150 -10.81 6.50 -24.71
CA ALA A 150 -10.17 7.81 -24.65
C ALA A 150 -8.84 7.79 -23.88
N LEU A 151 -8.79 7.12 -22.72
CA LEU A 151 -7.57 6.96 -21.92
C LEU A 151 -6.48 6.16 -22.68
N LEU A 152 -6.87 5.13 -23.43
CA LEU A 152 -5.97 4.40 -24.32
C LEU A 152 -5.40 5.29 -25.44
N ALA A 153 -6.24 6.14 -26.04
CA ALA A 153 -5.88 6.99 -27.18
C ALA A 153 -4.96 8.18 -26.81
N GLU A 154 -5.01 8.68 -25.57
CA GLU A 154 -4.20 9.80 -25.08
C GLU A 154 -2.69 9.63 -25.38
N GLN A 155 -1.97 10.69 -25.75
CA GLN A 155 -0.52 10.63 -26.06
C GLN A 155 0.31 11.72 -25.34
N GLU A 156 -0.33 12.69 -24.71
CA GLU A 156 0.34 13.87 -24.14
C GLU A 156 -0.03 14.09 -22.66
N LYS A 157 -1.33 13.98 -22.34
CA LYS A 157 -1.84 14.23 -20.99
C LYS A 157 -1.70 13.01 -20.08
N ARG A 158 -1.59 13.31 -18.79
CA ARG A 158 -1.52 12.34 -17.69
C ARG A 158 -2.73 12.56 -16.81
N TYR A 159 -3.58 11.56 -16.63
CA TYR A 159 -4.82 11.67 -15.86
C TYR A 159 -4.62 11.10 -14.46
N LEU A 160 -4.81 11.92 -13.43
CA LEU A 160 -4.70 11.51 -12.04
C LEU A 160 -6.04 11.62 -11.33
N VAL A 161 -6.40 10.62 -10.53
CA VAL A 161 -7.57 10.64 -9.65
C VAL A 161 -7.09 10.66 -8.19
N PHE A 162 -7.90 11.18 -7.26
CA PHE A 162 -7.49 11.30 -5.85
C PHE A 162 -7.91 10.10 -5.01
N SER A 163 -7.11 9.78 -4.00
CA SER A 163 -7.51 8.96 -2.84
C SER A 163 -7.21 9.70 -1.52
N ILE A 164 -7.91 9.30 -0.46
CA ILE A 164 -7.70 9.80 0.91
C ILE A 164 -6.97 8.70 1.69
N GLU A 165 -5.69 8.90 2.00
CA GLU A 165 -4.96 7.89 2.75
C GLU A 165 -5.00 8.15 4.26
N GLY A 166 -5.68 7.24 4.96
CA GLY A 166 -5.91 7.28 6.39
C GLY A 166 -7.20 8.00 6.77
N GLY A 167 -7.97 7.39 7.68
CA GLY A 167 -9.26 7.93 8.11
C GLY A 167 -9.12 9.10 9.09
N HIS A 168 -7.93 9.28 9.69
CA HIS A 168 -7.60 10.41 10.56
C HIS A 168 -7.87 11.76 9.90
N ASN A 169 -7.70 11.86 8.59
CA ASN A 169 -8.03 13.03 7.78
C ASN A 169 -9.47 13.54 7.95
N LEU A 170 -10.39 12.75 8.53
CA LEU A 170 -11.77 13.14 8.82
C LEU A 170 -11.96 13.76 10.22
N SER A 171 -10.93 13.80 11.07
CA SER A 171 -11.04 14.27 12.45
C SER A 171 -11.08 15.79 12.53
N ASP A 172 -12.19 16.32 13.02
CA ASP A 172 -12.53 17.73 13.22
C ASP A 172 -12.20 18.26 14.63
N VAL A 173 -11.49 17.46 15.42
CA VAL A 173 -11.04 17.81 16.78
C VAL A 173 -9.52 17.92 16.84
N PRO A 174 -8.95 18.73 17.76
CA PRO A 174 -7.51 18.91 17.87
C PRO A 174 -6.76 17.59 17.99
N ILE A 175 -5.66 17.47 17.24
CA ILE A 175 -4.83 16.25 17.19
C ILE A 175 -4.33 15.89 18.59
N HIS A 176 -4.54 14.64 19.01
CA HIS A 176 -4.25 14.16 20.39
C HIS A 176 -4.89 15.01 21.52
N GLY A 177 -5.96 15.76 21.21
CA GLY A 177 -6.74 16.51 22.19
C GLY A 177 -7.62 15.63 23.08
N THR A 178 -8.24 16.25 24.09
CA THR A 178 -9.18 15.54 24.99
C THR A 178 -10.59 15.38 24.40
N ALA A 179 -10.83 15.92 23.21
CA ALA A 179 -12.11 15.82 22.51
C ALA A 179 -12.07 14.63 21.54
N MET A 180 -13.19 13.91 21.43
CA MET A 180 -13.38 12.81 20.49
C MET A 180 -14.22 13.29 19.31
N SER A 181 -13.82 13.00 18.08
CA SER A 181 -14.71 13.21 16.92
C SER A 181 -15.91 12.25 17.01
N ARG A 182 -17.08 12.73 16.60
CA ARG A 182 -18.37 12.01 16.75
C ARG A 182 -19.08 11.74 15.44
N THR A 183 -18.75 12.50 14.42
CA THR A 183 -19.44 12.54 13.12
C THR A 183 -18.45 12.61 11.94
N PRO A 184 -17.37 11.81 11.90
CA PRO A 184 -16.44 11.80 10.77
C PRO A 184 -17.10 11.45 9.44
N GLU A 185 -18.24 10.76 9.46
CA GLU A 185 -19.06 10.54 8.28
C GLU A 185 -19.56 11.85 7.64
N LEU A 186 -19.85 12.90 8.42
CA LEU A 186 -20.29 14.19 7.87
C LEU A 186 -19.14 14.94 7.19
N ASN A 187 -17.92 14.78 7.70
CA ASN A 187 -16.71 15.34 7.08
C ASN A 187 -16.37 14.60 5.78
N LEU A 188 -16.57 13.28 5.73
CA LEU A 188 -16.47 12.51 4.48
C LEU A 188 -17.54 12.93 3.47
N GLN A 189 -18.80 13.09 3.92
CA GLN A 189 -19.88 13.58 3.08
C GLN A 189 -19.54 14.97 2.50
N GLN A 190 -19.03 15.89 3.32
CA GLN A 190 -18.60 17.21 2.86
C GLN A 190 -17.52 17.12 1.76
N LEU A 191 -16.61 16.14 1.82
CA LEU A 191 -15.61 15.91 0.77
C LEU A 191 -16.22 15.29 -0.50
N GLN A 192 -17.21 14.40 -0.36
CA GLN A 192 -17.94 13.80 -1.49
C GLN A 192 -18.77 14.86 -2.24
N ASP A 193 -19.50 15.72 -1.52
CA ASP A 193 -20.39 16.77 -2.07
C ASP A 193 -19.65 17.89 -2.84
N ARG A 194 -18.31 17.92 -2.80
CA ARG A 194 -17.49 18.89 -3.54
C ARG A 194 -17.66 18.74 -5.06
N LYS A 195 -17.53 19.85 -5.79
CA LYS A 195 -17.61 19.90 -7.27
C LYS A 195 -16.26 20.15 -7.95
N ASP A 196 -15.27 20.56 -7.18
CA ASP A 196 -13.90 20.89 -7.61
C ASP A 196 -12.92 19.71 -7.47
N VAL A 197 -13.35 18.63 -6.81
CA VAL A 197 -12.56 17.41 -6.60
C VAL A 197 -13.46 16.17 -6.65
N ASP A 198 -12.85 15.01 -6.88
CA ASP A 198 -13.48 13.72 -6.73
C ASP A 198 -12.49 12.68 -6.20
N PHE A 199 -12.97 11.74 -5.39
CA PHE A 199 -12.15 10.73 -4.71
C PHE A 199 -12.58 9.32 -5.10
N LEU A 200 -11.59 8.46 -5.34
CA LEU A 200 -11.77 7.05 -5.69
C LEU A 200 -11.90 6.17 -4.44
N SER A 201 -11.02 6.35 -3.45
CA SER A 201 -10.95 5.52 -2.24
C SER A 201 -10.57 6.28 -0.97
N ILE A 202 -10.82 5.64 0.17
CA ILE A 202 -10.32 6.00 1.49
C ILE A 202 -9.84 4.77 2.28
N ASN A 203 -8.68 4.85 2.94
CA ASN A 203 -8.29 3.89 3.98
C ASN A 203 -8.89 4.32 5.32
N LEU A 204 -9.47 3.42 6.11
CA LEU A 204 -9.93 3.76 7.48
C LEU A 204 -8.76 3.95 8.45
N CYS A 205 -7.70 3.18 8.24
CA CYS A 205 -6.50 3.12 9.07
C CYS A 205 -5.28 3.56 8.25
N HIS A 206 -4.20 3.93 8.93
CA HIS A 206 -2.88 4.14 8.33
C HIS A 206 -1.82 3.60 9.32
N LEU A 207 -0.63 4.21 9.41
CA LEU A 207 0.51 3.66 10.13
C LEU A 207 0.55 3.94 11.64
N SER A 208 -0.36 4.76 12.17
CA SER A 208 -0.41 5.07 13.61
C SER A 208 -1.80 5.06 14.23
N TYR A 209 -1.82 4.97 15.56
CA TYR A 209 -3.01 5.06 16.40
C TYR A 209 -3.50 6.50 16.51
N ILE A 210 -4.82 6.69 16.34
CA ILE A 210 -5.48 7.99 16.28
C ILE A 210 -6.49 8.08 17.44
N PRO A 211 -6.07 8.53 18.64
CA PRO A 211 -6.86 8.42 19.86
C PRO A 211 -8.18 9.20 19.81
N GLU A 212 -8.21 10.35 19.13
CA GLU A 212 -9.39 11.21 19.00
C GLU A 212 -10.46 10.68 18.04
N GLN A 213 -10.11 9.73 17.16
CA GLN A 213 -11.01 9.18 16.15
C GLN A 213 -10.65 7.72 15.74
N PRO A 214 -10.79 6.75 16.66
CA PRO A 214 -10.49 5.35 16.36
C PRO A 214 -11.55 4.78 15.41
N LEU A 215 -11.15 4.45 14.17
CA LEU A 215 -12.04 3.84 13.16
C LEU A 215 -11.90 2.31 13.07
N GLY A 216 -10.75 1.74 13.40
CA GLY A 216 -10.50 0.30 13.48
C GLY A 216 -9.08 -0.02 13.94
N GLY A 217 -8.74 -1.32 13.96
CA GLY A 217 -7.37 -1.79 14.18
C GLY A 217 -6.50 -1.59 12.93
N PHE A 218 -5.23 -1.25 13.12
CA PHE A 218 -4.25 -1.10 12.05
C PHE A 218 -3.15 -2.16 12.14
N ALA A 219 -2.56 -2.52 11.00
CA ALA A 219 -1.43 -3.43 10.92
C ALA A 219 -0.10 -2.65 11.09
N GLN A 220 0.86 -3.23 11.81
CA GLN A 220 2.18 -2.61 11.96
C GLN A 220 2.91 -2.50 10.62
N GLY A 221 3.30 -1.28 10.23
CA GLY A 221 4.13 -1.05 9.03
C GLY A 221 5.60 -0.68 9.29
N LEU A 222 6.00 -0.46 10.54
CA LEU A 222 7.38 -0.12 10.90
C LEU A 222 8.16 -1.36 11.35
N ASN A 223 9.37 -1.53 10.81
CA ASN A 223 10.32 -2.52 11.30
C ASN A 223 11.03 -2.05 12.58
N LYS A 224 11.69 -2.97 13.28
CA LYS A 224 12.34 -2.77 14.58
C LYS A 224 13.39 -1.67 14.56
N VAL A 225 14.09 -1.49 13.44
CA VAL A 225 15.04 -0.37 13.28
C VAL A 225 14.29 0.96 13.27
N ALA A 226 13.21 1.07 12.50
CA ALA A 226 12.35 2.25 12.50
C ALA A 226 11.65 2.46 13.86
N GLN A 227 11.13 1.41 14.49
CA GLN A 227 10.52 1.47 15.82
C GLN A 227 11.50 1.96 16.89
N VAL A 228 12.77 1.54 16.85
CA VAL A 228 13.81 2.04 17.77
C VAL A 228 14.19 3.48 17.42
N ALA A 229 14.28 3.84 16.14
CA ALA A 229 14.64 5.18 15.68
C ALA A 229 13.57 6.23 16.04
N PHE A 230 12.30 5.90 15.83
CA PHE A 230 11.15 6.75 16.12
C PHE A 230 10.70 6.65 17.58
N SER A 231 10.66 5.44 18.16
CA SER A 231 10.34 5.17 19.57
C SER A 231 9.00 5.77 20.05
N SER A 232 7.99 5.87 19.17
CA SER A 232 6.62 6.26 19.55
C SER A 232 5.72 5.04 19.66
N GLU A 233 4.98 4.98 20.75
CA GLU A 233 3.94 3.99 20.96
C GLU A 233 2.76 4.16 20.00
N ASP A 234 2.60 5.35 19.40
CA ASP A 234 1.54 5.60 18.41
C ASP A 234 1.68 4.66 17.20
N PHE A 235 2.88 4.15 16.92
CA PHE A 235 3.14 3.15 15.86
C PHE A 235 2.87 1.70 16.30
N MET A 236 2.34 1.48 17.51
CA MET A 236 1.95 0.16 18.02
C MET A 236 0.42 0.03 17.87
N PRO A 237 -0.09 -1.07 17.28
CA PRO A 237 -1.53 -1.36 17.28
C PRO A 237 -2.08 -1.47 18.72
N LYS A 238 -2.80 -0.43 19.13
CA LYS A 238 -3.25 -0.20 20.51
C LYS A 238 -4.75 -0.42 20.74
N THR A 239 -5.55 -0.48 19.68
CA THR A 239 -7.00 -0.50 19.81
C THR A 239 -7.67 -1.56 18.99
N GLY A 240 -8.57 -2.26 19.68
CA GLY A 240 -9.92 -2.46 19.19
C GLY A 240 -10.07 -3.72 18.35
N LEU A 241 -11.12 -4.47 18.67
CA LEU A 241 -11.49 -5.65 17.93
C LEU A 241 -12.27 -5.24 16.67
N GLY A 242 -11.57 -5.02 15.55
CA GLY A 242 -12.18 -4.74 14.24
C GLY A 242 -12.61 -3.30 14.02
N ILE A 243 -13.62 -3.08 13.16
CA ILE A 243 -14.10 -1.73 12.85
C ILE A 243 -14.97 -1.21 14.00
N THR A 244 -14.66 -0.01 14.48
CA THR A 244 -15.44 0.65 15.54
C THR A 244 -16.81 1.14 15.05
N ALA A 245 -17.68 1.54 15.97
CA ALA A 245 -18.94 2.19 15.60
C ALA A 245 -18.75 3.48 14.76
N LEU A 246 -17.64 4.20 14.94
CA LEU A 246 -17.29 5.35 14.09
C LEU A 246 -16.80 4.89 12.71
N GLY A 247 -15.95 3.86 12.64
CA GLY A 247 -15.53 3.29 11.36
C GLY A 247 -16.71 2.78 10.53
N LYS A 248 -17.70 2.12 11.16
CA LYS A 248 -18.91 1.64 10.47
C LYS A 248 -19.77 2.78 9.91
N LYS A 249 -19.84 3.94 10.59
CA LYS A 249 -20.47 5.16 10.04
C LYS A 249 -19.74 5.67 8.79
N VAL A 250 -18.41 5.76 8.84
CA VAL A 250 -17.57 6.21 7.71
C VAL A 250 -17.70 5.26 6.52
N VAL A 251 -17.62 3.94 6.74
CA VAL A 251 -17.82 2.91 5.71
C VAL A 251 -19.19 3.04 5.05
N LYS A 252 -20.26 3.17 5.86
CA LYS A 252 -21.61 3.32 5.33
C LYS A 252 -21.71 4.55 4.43
N GLN A 253 -21.29 5.72 4.91
CA GLN A 253 -21.32 6.96 4.15
C GLN A 253 -20.51 6.88 2.85
N ALA A 254 -19.30 6.33 2.89
CA ALA A 254 -18.45 6.14 1.73
C ALA A 254 -19.18 5.37 0.62
N LEU A 255 -19.82 4.25 0.96
CA LEU A 255 -20.45 3.33 0.01
C LEU A 255 -21.89 3.73 -0.39
N THR A 256 -22.65 4.43 0.46
CA THR A 256 -24.06 4.78 0.19
C THR A 256 -24.28 6.16 -0.44
N HIS A 257 -23.24 6.96 -0.68
CA HIS A 257 -23.41 8.27 -1.32
C HIS A 257 -24.02 8.12 -2.72
N PRO A 258 -25.10 8.85 -3.07
CA PRO A 258 -25.86 8.61 -4.30
C PRO A 258 -25.02 8.76 -5.57
N ASP A 259 -24.31 9.88 -5.72
CA ASP A 259 -23.60 10.20 -6.97
C ASP A 259 -22.09 9.90 -6.97
N LYS A 260 -21.49 9.76 -5.77
CA LYS A 260 -20.03 9.72 -5.56
C LYS A 260 -19.60 8.69 -4.48
N PRO A 261 -19.96 7.41 -4.63
CA PRO A 261 -19.52 6.36 -3.71
C PRO A 261 -17.99 6.18 -3.76
N ILE A 262 -17.34 6.34 -2.62
CA ILE A 262 -15.90 6.17 -2.41
C ILE A 262 -15.65 4.73 -1.95
N LEU A 263 -14.64 4.07 -2.52
CA LEU A 263 -14.28 2.71 -2.12
C LEU A 263 -13.54 2.69 -0.78
N ILE A 264 -13.69 1.60 -0.04
CA ILE A 264 -12.83 1.32 1.12
C ILE A 264 -11.59 0.59 0.64
N ASP A 265 -10.43 1.19 0.91
CA ASP A 265 -9.13 0.58 0.72
C ASP A 265 -8.73 -0.14 2.01
N VAL A 266 -8.51 -1.46 1.92
CA VAL A 266 -8.20 -2.31 3.08
C VAL A 266 -6.74 -2.25 3.50
N LYS A 267 -5.89 -1.57 2.73
CA LYS A 267 -4.49 -1.37 3.12
C LYS A 267 -4.39 -0.62 4.45
N HIS A 268 -3.38 -1.00 5.24
CA HIS A 268 -3.12 -0.61 6.64
C HIS A 268 -4.11 -1.11 7.70
N MET A 269 -5.27 -1.69 7.35
CA MET A 269 -6.11 -2.37 8.33
C MET A 269 -5.43 -3.63 8.85
N SER A 270 -5.61 -3.93 10.16
CA SER A 270 -5.26 -5.24 10.72
C SER A 270 -6.04 -6.36 10.03
N ALA A 271 -5.50 -7.59 10.01
CA ALA A 271 -6.19 -8.73 9.41
C ALA A 271 -7.61 -8.94 9.98
N TYR A 272 -7.81 -8.69 11.28
CA TYR A 272 -9.12 -8.77 11.91
C TYR A 272 -10.06 -7.62 11.46
N THR A 273 -9.54 -6.39 11.32
CA THR A 273 -10.32 -5.26 10.82
C THR A 273 -10.74 -5.44 9.37
N ARG A 274 -9.91 -6.09 8.53
CA ARG A 274 -10.30 -6.52 7.17
C ARG A 274 -11.45 -7.54 7.22
N ALA A 275 -11.36 -8.56 8.08
CA ALA A 275 -12.42 -9.55 8.23
C ALA A 275 -13.76 -8.92 8.70
N ASP A 276 -13.75 -8.01 9.68
CA ASP A 276 -14.96 -7.30 10.12
C ASP A 276 -15.47 -6.31 9.05
N PHE A 277 -14.59 -5.73 8.21
CA PHE A 277 -14.99 -4.95 7.04
C PHE A 277 -15.81 -5.79 6.06
N TYR A 278 -15.31 -6.95 5.65
CA TYR A 278 -15.98 -7.81 4.67
C TYR A 278 -17.38 -8.24 5.16
N ASN A 279 -17.47 -8.69 6.42
CA ASN A 279 -18.74 -9.03 7.06
C ASN A 279 -19.71 -7.84 7.13
N TYR A 280 -19.22 -6.63 7.43
CA TYR A 280 -20.06 -5.44 7.46
C TYR A 280 -20.50 -4.96 6.07
N ARG A 281 -19.65 -5.10 5.05
CA ARG A 281 -19.99 -4.82 3.65
C ARG A 281 -21.11 -5.72 3.16
N GLU A 282 -21.09 -7.02 3.49
CA GLU A 282 -22.17 -7.94 3.13
C GLU A 282 -23.49 -7.60 3.84
N GLN A 283 -23.45 -7.15 5.10
CA GLN A 283 -24.65 -6.60 5.77
C GLN A 283 -25.20 -5.36 5.04
N LEU A 284 -24.33 -4.42 4.66
CA LEU A 284 -24.72 -3.24 3.89
C LEU A 284 -25.27 -3.59 2.49
N ILE A 285 -24.79 -4.66 1.85
CA ILE A 285 -25.34 -5.15 0.57
C ILE A 285 -26.75 -5.71 0.73
N ASN A 286 -27.01 -6.44 1.82
CA ASN A 286 -28.38 -6.91 2.11
C ASN A 286 -29.36 -5.74 2.34
N ASP A 287 -28.91 -4.68 3.03
CA ASP A 287 -29.69 -3.45 3.23
C ASP A 287 -29.79 -2.57 1.97
N THR A 288 -28.76 -2.57 1.11
CA THR A 288 -28.63 -1.70 -0.06
C THR A 288 -27.90 -2.44 -1.19
N PRO A 289 -28.61 -3.24 -2.01
CA PRO A 289 -28.00 -4.14 -3.00
C PRO A 289 -27.13 -3.46 -4.06
N THR A 290 -27.31 -2.16 -4.30
CA THR A 290 -26.48 -1.38 -5.22
C THR A 290 -25.02 -1.23 -4.74
N ILE A 291 -24.70 -1.55 -3.49
CA ILE A 291 -23.32 -1.60 -2.99
C ILE A 291 -22.53 -2.77 -3.60
N ALA A 292 -23.18 -3.86 -4.02
CA ALA A 292 -22.49 -5.05 -4.53
C ALA A 292 -21.64 -4.80 -5.78
N ARG A 293 -21.94 -3.75 -6.55
CA ARG A 293 -21.16 -3.30 -7.72
C ARG A 293 -19.85 -2.60 -7.36
N LEU A 294 -19.72 -2.13 -6.11
CA LEU A 294 -18.58 -1.37 -5.62
C LEU A 294 -17.45 -2.34 -5.21
N PRO A 295 -16.28 -2.28 -5.87
CA PRO A 295 -15.18 -3.16 -5.54
C PRO A 295 -14.53 -2.84 -4.19
N ILE A 296 -13.92 -3.87 -3.61
CA ILE A 296 -12.92 -3.76 -2.54
C ILE A 296 -11.57 -3.53 -3.22
N ILE A 297 -10.67 -2.75 -2.61
CA ILE A 297 -9.30 -2.58 -3.12
C ILE A 297 -8.27 -2.72 -2.01
N SER A 298 -7.02 -3.01 -2.41
CA SER A 298 -5.83 -2.80 -1.59
C SER A 298 -4.81 -2.03 -2.44
N SER A 299 -4.53 -0.77 -2.12
CA SER A 299 -3.79 0.10 -3.05
C SER A 299 -2.29 -0.18 -3.19
N HIS A 300 -1.60 -0.63 -2.12
CA HIS A 300 -0.15 -0.91 -2.16
C HIS A 300 0.28 -2.00 -1.15
N THR A 301 0.26 -3.28 -1.54
CA THR A 301 0.46 -4.41 -0.61
C THR A 301 1.40 -5.51 -1.11
N GLY A 302 1.85 -6.37 -0.20
CA GLY A 302 2.43 -7.67 -0.49
C GLY A 302 1.50 -8.80 -0.04
N PHE A 303 2.01 -10.03 -0.05
CA PHE A 303 1.27 -11.23 0.33
C PHE A 303 2.03 -12.00 1.42
N THR A 304 1.31 -12.63 2.34
CA THR A 304 1.91 -13.49 3.38
C THR A 304 2.34 -14.86 2.83
N PHE A 305 1.80 -15.25 1.66
CA PHE A 305 1.90 -16.57 1.03
C PHE A 305 1.25 -17.68 1.87
N ASN A 306 0.14 -17.35 2.53
CA ASN A 306 -0.55 -18.25 3.44
C ASN A 306 -2.05 -17.94 3.49
N THR A 307 -2.86 -18.93 3.87
CA THR A 307 -4.20 -18.67 4.40
C THR A 307 -4.08 -18.21 5.85
N LEU A 308 -4.96 -17.29 6.29
CA LEU A 308 -5.05 -16.91 7.70
C LEU A 308 -5.43 -18.13 8.55
N GLY A 309 -6.30 -18.99 8.02
CA GLY A 309 -6.67 -20.26 8.64
C GLY A 309 -5.48 -21.18 8.92
N GLU A 310 -4.58 -21.42 7.95
CA GLU A 310 -3.41 -22.29 8.18
C GLU A 310 -2.38 -21.65 9.10
N TYR A 311 -2.09 -20.35 8.93
CA TYR A 311 -1.17 -19.61 9.78
C TYR A 311 -1.51 -19.74 11.27
N LEU A 312 -2.80 -19.56 11.61
CA LEU A 312 -3.31 -19.71 12.97
C LEU A 312 -3.34 -21.18 13.44
N ASN A 313 -3.81 -22.11 12.60
CA ASN A 313 -3.98 -23.52 12.99
C ASN A 313 -2.66 -24.29 13.13
N LYS A 314 -1.69 -24.06 12.24
CA LYS A 314 -0.36 -24.69 12.28
C LYS A 314 0.55 -24.07 13.34
N LYS A 315 0.18 -22.89 13.87
CA LYS A 315 0.98 -22.08 14.79
C LYS A 315 2.35 -21.73 14.22
N GLU A 316 2.36 -21.23 12.99
CA GLU A 316 3.55 -20.75 12.27
C GLU A 316 4.03 -19.38 12.80
N PHE A 317 4.01 -19.21 14.12
CA PHE A 317 4.39 -18.02 14.86
C PHE A 317 4.70 -18.37 16.31
N ARG A 318 5.47 -17.52 16.98
CA ARG A 318 5.51 -17.46 18.44
C ARG A 318 4.93 -16.12 18.90
N ALA A 319 4.23 -16.12 20.03
CA ALA A 319 3.63 -14.92 20.60
C ALA A 319 4.13 -14.67 22.02
N THR A 320 4.30 -13.40 22.37
CA THR A 320 4.55 -12.96 23.74
C THR A 320 3.60 -11.82 24.11
N THR A 321 3.25 -11.74 25.38
CA THR A 321 2.51 -10.61 25.95
C THR A 321 3.41 -9.89 26.94
N SER A 322 3.41 -8.56 26.89
CA SER A 322 4.22 -7.71 27.75
C SER A 322 3.45 -6.43 28.13
N VAL A 323 4.09 -5.60 28.94
CA VAL A 323 3.63 -4.23 29.20
C VAL A 323 4.77 -3.28 28.85
N GLU A 324 4.55 -2.43 27.86
CA GLU A 324 5.50 -1.41 27.41
C GLU A 324 4.92 -0.04 27.74
N ASN A 325 5.67 0.77 28.50
CA ASN A 325 5.26 2.07 29.03
C ASN A 325 3.89 2.11 29.77
N GLY A 326 3.44 0.97 30.30
CA GLY A 326 2.14 0.84 30.97
C GLY A 326 0.99 0.37 30.07
N ILE A 327 1.25 0.13 28.78
CA ILE A 327 0.30 -0.39 27.80
C ILE A 327 0.54 -1.88 27.59
N ALA A 328 -0.52 -2.68 27.65
CA ALA A 328 -0.43 -4.11 27.35
C ALA A 328 -0.27 -4.31 25.84
N VAL A 329 0.75 -5.04 25.43
CA VAL A 329 1.06 -5.28 24.02
C VAL A 329 1.30 -6.77 23.75
N CYS A 330 0.90 -7.22 22.56
CA CYS A 330 1.15 -8.57 22.09
C CYS A 330 2.14 -8.50 20.93
N LEU A 331 3.31 -9.14 21.06
CA LEU A 331 4.29 -9.27 19.99
C LEU A 331 4.16 -10.66 19.38
N VAL A 332 3.87 -10.73 18.08
CA VAL A 332 3.79 -11.96 17.30
C VAL A 332 4.97 -12.01 16.33
N GLU A 333 5.82 -13.01 16.49
CA GLU A 333 6.98 -13.30 15.65
C GLU A 333 6.63 -14.50 14.74
N PRO A 334 6.17 -14.27 13.50
CA PRO A 334 5.85 -15.33 12.55
C PRO A 334 7.10 -16.15 12.14
N GLU A 335 6.91 -17.37 11.66
CA GLU A 335 7.98 -18.16 11.06
C GLU A 335 8.38 -17.62 9.68
N ASN A 336 9.66 -17.77 9.33
CA ASN A 336 10.19 -17.36 8.03
C ASN A 336 9.82 -18.37 6.94
N LYS A 337 9.08 -17.88 5.94
CA LYS A 337 8.57 -18.70 4.84
C LYS A 337 9.43 -18.55 3.58
N GLU A 338 10.11 -19.63 3.16
CA GLU A 338 10.81 -19.67 1.87
C GLU A 338 9.80 -19.88 0.75
N ILE A 339 9.64 -18.88 -0.12
CA ILE A 339 8.66 -18.86 -1.22
C ILE A 339 9.25 -19.29 -2.57
N GLY A 340 10.52 -19.68 -2.59
CA GLY A 340 11.23 -20.10 -3.79
C GLY A 340 12.71 -19.81 -3.69
N ARG A 341 13.42 -19.96 -4.81
CA ARG A 341 14.88 -19.84 -4.84
C ARG A 341 15.41 -19.17 -6.10
N THR A 342 16.58 -18.55 -5.97
CA THR A 342 17.40 -18.09 -7.08
C THR A 342 18.44 -19.13 -7.49
N ASN A 343 19.10 -18.93 -8.63
CA ASN A 343 20.26 -19.72 -9.07
C ASN A 343 21.58 -19.26 -8.41
N ASP A 344 21.54 -18.30 -7.47
CA ASP A 344 22.71 -17.90 -6.67
C ASP A 344 23.23 -19.10 -5.87
N ARG A 345 24.55 -19.21 -5.67
CA ARG A 345 25.11 -20.28 -4.83
C ARG A 345 25.10 -19.95 -3.35
N ILE A 346 25.12 -18.66 -3.01
CA ILE A 346 25.18 -18.10 -1.66
C ILE A 346 23.77 -17.67 -1.22
N ASN A 347 23.10 -16.78 -1.97
CA ASN A 347 21.80 -16.22 -1.59
C ASN A 347 20.60 -16.93 -2.28
N ARG A 348 20.46 -18.24 -2.01
CA ARG A 348 19.47 -19.13 -2.65
C ARG A 348 18.04 -18.77 -2.32
N GLY A 349 17.67 -18.81 -1.04
CA GLY A 349 16.28 -18.67 -0.61
C GLY A 349 15.72 -17.28 -0.92
N LEU A 350 14.48 -17.26 -1.38
CA LEU A 350 13.61 -16.09 -1.45
C LEU A 350 12.54 -16.28 -0.38
N TYR A 351 12.23 -15.23 0.37
CA TYR A 351 11.32 -15.30 1.51
C TYR A 351 10.23 -14.23 1.38
N SER A 352 9.04 -14.49 1.90
CA SER A 352 7.98 -13.46 2.00
C SER A 352 8.21 -12.54 3.20
N ASN A 353 7.41 -11.47 3.28
CA ASN A 353 7.12 -10.81 4.55
C ASN A 353 5.79 -11.39 5.09
N PRO A 354 5.82 -12.16 6.18
CA PRO A 354 4.63 -12.80 6.76
C PRO A 354 3.76 -11.87 7.61
N TRP A 355 4.13 -10.59 7.83
CA TRP A 355 3.34 -9.67 8.66
C TRP A 355 1.94 -9.40 8.13
N SER A 356 1.01 -9.16 9.06
CA SER A 356 -0.41 -8.88 8.81
C SER A 356 -0.71 -7.61 7.99
N ILE A 357 0.28 -6.74 7.77
CA ILE A 357 0.18 -5.61 6.82
C ILE A 357 0.14 -6.07 5.35
N ASN A 358 0.57 -7.30 5.08
CA ASN A 358 0.35 -8.02 3.83
C ASN A 358 -1.00 -8.76 3.86
N LEU A 359 -1.47 -9.11 2.67
CA LEU A 359 -2.72 -9.85 2.49
C LEU A 359 -2.52 -11.36 2.64
N PHE A 360 -3.45 -12.02 3.34
CA PHE A 360 -3.63 -13.46 3.31
C PHE A 360 -4.46 -13.88 2.08
N ASP A 361 -4.45 -15.17 1.74
CA ASP A 361 -5.17 -15.69 0.57
C ASP A 361 -6.67 -15.32 0.58
N GLU A 362 -7.30 -15.31 1.75
CA GLU A 362 -8.70 -14.90 1.92
C GLU A 362 -8.94 -13.44 1.50
N ASP A 363 -8.03 -12.52 1.84
CA ASP A 363 -8.11 -11.12 1.40
C ASP A 363 -7.98 -11.00 -0.13
N ILE A 364 -7.09 -11.80 -0.74
CA ILE A 364 -6.88 -11.82 -2.21
C ILE A 364 -8.17 -12.28 -2.92
N VAL A 365 -8.76 -13.39 -2.43
CA VAL A 365 -10.00 -13.96 -2.97
C VAL A 365 -11.16 -12.99 -2.83
N GLU A 366 -11.30 -12.32 -1.69
CA GLU A 366 -12.36 -11.33 -1.44
C GLU A 366 -12.26 -10.11 -2.37
N ILE A 367 -11.05 -9.55 -2.52
CA ILE A 367 -10.81 -8.43 -3.46
C ILE A 367 -11.13 -8.86 -4.89
N MET A 368 -10.67 -10.03 -5.34
CA MET A 368 -10.98 -10.52 -6.69
C MET A 368 -12.49 -10.78 -6.90
N THR A 369 -13.16 -11.38 -5.91
CA THR A 369 -14.60 -11.66 -5.94
C THR A 369 -15.44 -10.39 -6.09
N SER A 370 -15.07 -9.32 -5.38
CA SER A 370 -15.70 -7.99 -5.51
C SER A 370 -15.46 -7.29 -6.87
N LYS A 371 -14.76 -7.95 -7.80
CA LYS A 371 -14.23 -7.40 -9.06
C LYS A 371 -13.29 -6.20 -8.79
N GLY A 372 -12.45 -6.34 -7.77
CA GLY A 372 -11.56 -5.32 -7.21
C GLY A 372 -10.19 -5.19 -7.85
N MET A 373 -9.28 -4.52 -7.15
CA MET A 373 -7.90 -4.27 -7.61
C MET A 373 -6.90 -4.32 -6.44
N ILE A 374 -5.78 -4.99 -6.67
CA ILE A 374 -4.64 -5.08 -5.76
C ILE A 374 -3.44 -4.40 -6.42
N GLY A 375 -3.03 -3.25 -5.90
CA GLY A 375 -1.74 -2.67 -6.24
C GLY A 375 -0.65 -3.40 -5.46
N ILE A 376 0.26 -4.04 -6.17
CA ILE A 376 1.40 -4.73 -5.56
C ILE A 376 2.49 -3.69 -5.28
N SER A 377 2.95 -3.65 -4.02
CA SER A 377 3.92 -2.67 -3.54
C SER A 377 5.27 -2.82 -4.21
N LEU A 378 5.96 -1.70 -4.41
CA LEU A 378 7.36 -1.67 -4.81
C LEU A 378 8.33 -1.51 -3.63
N ASP A 379 7.85 -1.57 -2.38
CA ASP A 379 8.71 -1.57 -1.20
C ASP A 379 9.35 -2.95 -0.98
N GLN A 380 10.68 -2.97 -0.89
CA GLN A 380 11.48 -4.18 -0.68
C GLN A 380 11.07 -4.96 0.58
N ARG A 381 10.72 -4.27 1.65
CA ARG A 381 10.34 -4.83 2.97
C ARG A 381 8.96 -5.48 2.89
N ILE A 382 8.01 -4.82 2.21
CA ILE A 382 6.67 -5.35 1.96
C ILE A 382 6.74 -6.62 1.10
N LEU A 383 7.64 -6.64 0.11
CA LEU A 383 7.93 -7.79 -0.75
C LEU A 383 8.79 -8.89 -0.10
N GLY A 384 9.21 -8.73 1.17
CA GLY A 384 9.93 -9.79 1.90
C GLY A 384 11.46 -9.74 1.88
N ALA A 385 12.10 -8.62 1.54
CA ALA A 385 13.55 -8.47 1.71
C ALA A 385 13.91 -7.91 3.10
N ASP A 386 14.74 -8.64 3.85
CA ASP A 386 15.17 -8.29 5.22
C ASP A 386 16.57 -7.63 5.26
N LYS A 387 17.59 -8.28 4.68
CA LYS A 387 19.02 -7.92 4.87
C LYS A 387 19.85 -7.96 3.58
N ILE A 388 21.06 -7.41 3.67
CA ILE A 388 22.08 -7.39 2.59
C ILE A 388 22.44 -8.81 2.13
N ILE A 389 22.48 -9.76 3.08
CA ILE A 389 22.61 -11.20 2.83
C ILE A 389 21.39 -11.84 3.50
N ASP A 390 20.63 -12.60 2.71
CA ASP A 390 19.30 -13.10 3.08
C ASP A 390 19.21 -14.61 2.78
N SER A 391 20.36 -15.28 2.92
CA SER A 391 20.63 -16.67 2.51
C SER A 391 20.31 -17.71 3.57
N SER A 392 20.19 -17.27 4.82
CA SER A 392 19.88 -18.07 5.99
C SER A 392 19.20 -17.15 6.98
N ARG A 393 17.89 -17.33 7.15
CA ARG A 393 17.12 -16.63 8.17
C ARG A 393 17.05 -17.47 9.45
N THR A 394 16.81 -16.79 10.57
CA THR A 394 16.34 -17.44 11.79
C THR A 394 14.96 -18.07 11.55
N GLN A 395 14.61 -19.12 12.29
CA GLN A 395 13.29 -19.78 12.19
C GLN A 395 12.14 -18.77 12.25
N TYR A 396 12.22 -17.82 13.19
CA TYR A 396 11.26 -16.73 13.32
C TYR A 396 11.76 -15.46 12.63
N PHE A 397 10.84 -14.76 11.99
CA PHE A 397 11.00 -13.42 11.46
C PHE A 397 10.94 -12.38 12.59
N GLU A 398 11.10 -11.11 12.24
CA GLU A 398 10.92 -10.02 13.19
C GLU A 398 9.45 -9.93 13.65
N GLY A 399 9.23 -9.52 14.89
CA GLY A 399 7.89 -9.47 15.48
C GLY A 399 7.10 -8.23 15.09
N GLU A 400 5.80 -8.43 14.83
CA GLU A 400 4.82 -7.35 14.76
C GLU A 400 4.01 -7.25 16.06
N TYR A 401 3.74 -6.02 16.48
CA TYR A 401 2.76 -5.74 17.52
C TYR A 401 1.35 -5.93 16.95
N ILE A 402 0.51 -6.66 17.67
CA ILE A 402 -0.91 -6.85 17.37
C ILE A 402 -1.70 -6.33 18.58
N ALA A 403 -2.83 -5.67 18.32
CA ALA A 403 -3.71 -5.18 19.38
C ALA A 403 -4.16 -6.34 20.27
N LYS A 404 -4.15 -6.15 21.59
CA LYS A 404 -4.33 -7.24 22.54
C LYS A 404 -5.68 -7.96 22.34
N GLU A 405 -6.75 -7.23 22.07
CA GLU A 405 -8.10 -7.78 21.88
C GLU A 405 -8.18 -8.63 20.60
N GLU A 406 -7.51 -8.20 19.53
CA GLU A 406 -7.36 -8.99 18.31
C GLU A 406 -6.52 -10.24 18.57
N TRP A 407 -5.46 -10.11 19.39
CA TRP A 407 -4.62 -11.24 19.78
C TRP A 407 -5.41 -12.30 20.58
N GLU A 408 -6.14 -11.90 21.62
CA GLU A 408 -6.99 -12.79 22.44
C GLU A 408 -8.11 -13.46 21.63
N THR A 409 -8.53 -12.83 20.53
CA THR A 409 -9.56 -13.36 19.63
C THR A 409 -9.00 -14.34 18.61
N MET A 410 -7.87 -14.03 17.97
CA MET A 410 -7.29 -14.83 16.87
C MET A 410 -6.30 -15.91 17.34
N PHE A 411 -5.56 -15.70 18.44
CA PHE A 411 -4.39 -16.51 18.81
C PHE A 411 -4.57 -17.17 20.19
N ARG A 412 -5.21 -18.34 20.24
CA ARG A 412 -5.35 -19.12 21.50
C ARG A 412 -4.25 -20.17 21.70
N ASP A 413 -3.83 -20.29 22.96
CA ASP A 413 -2.83 -21.21 23.52
C ASP A 413 -1.38 -21.03 23.02
N GLY A 414 -0.51 -20.44 23.85
CA GLY A 414 0.93 -20.31 23.59
C GLY A 414 1.81 -20.44 24.85
N LEU A 415 2.88 -21.22 24.76
CA LEU A 415 4.00 -21.32 25.72
C LEU A 415 5.31 -21.54 24.94
N LEU A 416 6.42 -21.03 25.49
CA LEU A 416 7.75 -20.95 24.84
C LEU A 416 8.82 -21.83 25.50
N PRO A 417 9.85 -22.24 24.73
CA PRO A 417 11.21 -22.31 25.29
C PRO A 417 12.35 -21.88 24.35
N GLY A 418 13.41 -21.26 24.91
CA GLY A 418 14.80 -21.39 24.43
C GLY A 418 15.44 -20.23 23.65
N LYS A 419 16.70 -19.88 24.00
CA LYS A 419 17.56 -18.83 23.40
C LYS A 419 18.95 -19.40 22.99
N GLU A 420 19.75 -18.56 22.30
CA GLU A 420 21.17 -18.69 21.82
C GLU A 420 21.30 -19.23 20.38
N GLY A 421 22.29 -18.96 19.50
CA GLY A 421 23.48 -18.07 19.44
C GLY A 421 24.55 -18.70 18.47
N LEU A 422 25.43 -18.01 17.72
CA LEU A 422 25.67 -16.59 17.38
C LEU A 422 26.67 -16.51 16.17
N PHE A 423 26.79 -15.34 15.49
CA PHE A 423 27.88 -14.86 14.59
C PHE A 423 27.92 -15.09 13.04
N ASP A 424 28.43 -14.03 12.38
CA ASP A 424 28.76 -13.86 10.95
C ASP A 424 29.84 -14.80 10.39
N PHE A 425 29.83 -15.06 9.06
CA PHE A 425 31.02 -14.76 8.24
C PHE A 425 30.78 -14.60 6.72
N LEU A 426 31.64 -13.74 6.12
CA LEU A 426 32.05 -13.58 4.72
C LEU A 426 31.19 -12.89 3.65
N LYS A 427 31.86 -11.88 3.08
CA LYS A 427 31.50 -11.03 1.93
C LYS A 427 31.91 -11.68 0.59
N ASN A 428 31.33 -11.12 -0.48
CA ASN A 428 31.85 -11.10 -1.87
C ASN A 428 31.80 -12.41 -2.68
N ILE A 429 30.73 -12.60 -3.45
CA ILE A 429 30.56 -12.14 -4.85
C ILE A 429 29.13 -12.51 -5.27
N ALA A 430 28.31 -11.54 -5.62
CA ALA A 430 26.85 -11.72 -5.76
C ALA A 430 26.31 -11.19 -7.10
N PRO A 431 25.19 -11.72 -7.61
CA PRO A 431 24.35 -11.00 -8.57
C PRO A 431 23.84 -9.70 -7.93
N SER A 432 23.38 -8.75 -8.74
CA SER A 432 23.09 -7.41 -8.23
C SER A 432 21.81 -7.37 -7.39
N ARG A 433 21.84 -6.67 -6.25
CA ARG A 433 20.73 -6.57 -5.27
C ARG A 433 19.36 -6.24 -5.93
N ALA A 434 19.35 -5.54 -7.07
CA ALA A 434 18.15 -5.26 -7.86
C ALA A 434 17.44 -6.51 -8.42
N GLU A 435 18.19 -7.52 -8.87
CA GLU A 435 17.66 -8.74 -9.51
C GLU A 435 16.87 -9.62 -8.52
N ARG A 436 17.20 -9.55 -7.22
CA ARG A 436 16.44 -10.22 -6.14
C ARG A 436 15.08 -9.57 -5.92
N HIS A 437 15.02 -8.23 -5.89
CA HIS A 437 13.80 -7.50 -5.56
C HIS A 437 12.75 -7.59 -6.68
N ILE A 438 13.17 -7.51 -7.94
CA ILE A 438 12.27 -7.74 -9.09
C ILE A 438 11.77 -9.20 -9.12
N MET A 439 12.59 -10.17 -8.70
CA MET A 439 12.13 -11.55 -8.53
C MET A 439 11.07 -11.67 -7.42
N LEU A 440 11.25 -11.02 -6.28
CA LEU A 440 10.23 -11.01 -5.20
C LEU A 440 8.90 -10.41 -5.68
N LEU A 441 8.93 -9.31 -6.44
CA LEU A 441 7.74 -8.76 -7.11
C LEU A 441 7.09 -9.78 -8.06
N CYS A 442 7.88 -10.49 -8.85
CA CYS A 442 7.38 -11.52 -9.75
C CYS A 442 6.76 -12.72 -8.99
N MET A 443 7.33 -13.12 -7.85
CA MET A 443 6.73 -14.14 -6.98
C MET A 443 5.36 -13.70 -6.47
N HIS A 444 5.21 -12.43 -6.04
CA HIS A 444 3.92 -11.87 -5.61
C HIS A 444 2.88 -11.87 -6.74
N ILE A 445 3.26 -11.39 -7.93
CA ILE A 445 2.41 -11.39 -9.13
C ILE A 445 1.89 -12.79 -9.44
N VAL A 446 2.81 -13.78 -9.52
CA VAL A 446 2.45 -15.17 -9.83
C VAL A 446 1.59 -15.77 -8.72
N TYR A 447 1.89 -15.50 -7.45
CA TYR A 447 1.15 -16.05 -6.32
C TYR A 447 -0.31 -15.58 -6.31
N ALA A 448 -0.57 -14.27 -6.42
CA ALA A 448 -1.93 -13.75 -6.52
C ALA A 448 -2.71 -14.37 -7.68
N VAL A 449 -2.06 -14.57 -8.83
CA VAL A 449 -2.68 -15.23 -9.99
C VAL A 449 -3.02 -16.69 -9.71
N ARG A 450 -2.14 -17.45 -9.05
CA ARG A 450 -2.41 -18.84 -8.66
C ARG A 450 -3.52 -18.94 -7.62
N VAL A 451 -3.52 -18.09 -6.60
CA VAL A 451 -4.60 -18.01 -5.59
C VAL A 451 -5.95 -17.75 -6.27
N GLY A 452 -6.00 -16.80 -7.20
CA GLY A 452 -7.22 -16.50 -7.96
C GLY A 452 -7.69 -17.65 -8.85
N TYR A 453 -6.79 -18.34 -9.56
CA TYR A 453 -7.16 -19.51 -10.39
C TYR A 453 -7.53 -20.75 -9.54
N GLN A 454 -6.94 -20.91 -8.37
CA GLN A 454 -7.20 -22.04 -7.48
C GLN A 454 -8.56 -21.92 -6.77
N ASN A 455 -8.97 -20.71 -6.40
CA ASN A 455 -10.12 -20.48 -5.52
C ASN A 455 -11.35 -19.87 -6.22
N LEU A 456 -11.22 -19.33 -7.43
CA LEU A 456 -12.32 -18.65 -8.15
C LEU A 456 -12.58 -19.23 -9.53
N ALA A 457 -13.86 -19.26 -9.90
CA ALA A 457 -14.30 -19.53 -11.27
C ALA A 457 -14.29 -18.24 -12.10
N TRP A 458 -13.77 -18.31 -13.32
CA TRP A 458 -13.55 -17.14 -14.16
C TRP A 458 -14.48 -17.15 -15.40
N GLU A 459 -15.17 -16.04 -15.62
CA GLU A 459 -15.97 -15.80 -16.83
C GLU A 459 -15.05 -15.67 -18.06
N ALA A 460 -15.55 -16.02 -19.24
CA ALA A 460 -14.76 -15.96 -20.48
C ALA A 460 -14.22 -14.54 -20.74
N GLY A 461 -12.89 -14.41 -20.82
CA GLY A 461 -12.20 -13.11 -21.00
C GLY A 461 -11.83 -12.39 -19.69
N THR A 462 -12.19 -12.96 -18.54
CA THR A 462 -11.73 -12.52 -17.21
C THR A 462 -10.69 -13.49 -16.64
N SER A 463 -9.87 -13.03 -15.70
CA SER A 463 -8.81 -13.82 -15.07
C SER A 463 -8.27 -13.10 -13.82
N PRO A 464 -7.53 -13.78 -12.93
CA PRO A 464 -6.83 -13.14 -11.82
C PRO A 464 -5.91 -11.99 -12.26
N TRP A 465 -5.33 -12.10 -13.46
CA TRP A 465 -4.50 -11.06 -14.08
C TRP A 465 -5.24 -9.74 -14.32
N ASN A 466 -6.57 -9.69 -14.26
CA ASN A 466 -7.35 -8.45 -14.36
C ASN A 466 -7.41 -7.64 -13.05
N HIS A 467 -6.96 -8.22 -11.93
CA HIS A 467 -7.15 -7.68 -10.57
C HIS A 467 -5.85 -7.25 -9.88
N ILE A 468 -4.73 -7.23 -10.61
CA ILE A 468 -3.42 -6.82 -10.09
C ILE A 468 -2.81 -5.70 -10.93
N CYS A 469 -2.13 -4.77 -10.27
CA CYS A 469 -1.43 -3.65 -10.87
C CYS A 469 -0.23 -3.20 -10.01
N ILE A 470 0.47 -2.15 -10.44
CA ILE A 470 1.51 -1.48 -9.65
C ILE A 470 0.83 -0.56 -8.62
N GLY A 471 1.25 -0.61 -7.36
CA GLY A 471 0.98 0.45 -6.38
C GLY A 471 2.30 0.85 -5.74
N SER A 472 2.98 1.87 -6.28
CA SER A 472 4.39 2.09 -5.95
C SER A 472 4.63 2.55 -4.51
N ASP A 473 3.72 3.38 -3.99
CA ASP A 473 3.89 4.19 -2.78
C ASP A 473 5.12 5.14 -2.87
N PHE A 474 5.42 5.63 -4.07
CA PHE A 474 6.44 6.69 -4.25
C PHE A 474 6.03 7.98 -3.55
N ASP A 475 7.04 8.69 -3.02
CA ASP A 475 6.92 9.81 -2.08
C ASP A 475 6.27 9.47 -0.72
N GLY A 476 5.75 8.24 -0.54
CA GLY A 476 5.56 7.60 0.75
C GLY A 476 6.89 7.11 1.33
N LEU A 477 6.88 6.65 2.59
CA LEU A 477 8.09 6.32 3.37
C LEU A 477 8.69 4.93 3.02
N ILE A 478 8.84 4.66 1.72
CA ILE A 478 9.26 3.38 1.17
C ILE A 478 10.77 3.22 0.98
N ASN A 479 11.21 1.97 0.92
CA ASN A 479 12.50 1.53 0.36
C ASN A 479 12.21 0.84 -1.00
N PRO A 480 12.22 1.57 -2.13
CA PRO A 480 11.72 1.09 -3.43
C PRO A 480 12.64 0.02 -4.03
N ILE A 481 12.13 -0.86 -4.91
CA ILE A 481 12.94 -1.83 -5.68
C ILE A 481 14.14 -1.11 -6.34
N ASN A 482 15.37 -1.43 -5.92
CA ASN A 482 16.60 -0.88 -6.50
C ASN A 482 16.55 -0.77 -8.04
N ARG A 483 16.93 0.40 -8.59
CA ARG A 483 16.86 0.79 -10.02
C ARG A 483 15.45 1.09 -10.53
N LEU A 484 14.43 0.97 -9.69
CA LEU A 484 13.07 1.48 -9.88
C LEU A 484 12.77 2.50 -8.77
N ASP A 485 13.76 3.36 -8.48
CA ASP A 485 13.78 4.17 -7.25
C ASP A 485 12.88 5.42 -7.35
N ASN A 486 12.25 5.68 -8.50
CA ASN A 486 11.33 6.79 -8.74
C ASN A 486 10.46 6.52 -9.99
N ILE A 487 9.40 7.32 -10.17
CA ILE A 487 8.39 7.13 -11.22
C ILE A 487 8.97 7.13 -12.65
N ALA A 488 10.04 7.88 -12.92
CA ALA A 488 10.67 7.93 -14.23
C ALA A 488 11.38 6.62 -14.61
N LEU A 489 11.81 5.83 -13.61
CA LEU A 489 12.49 4.56 -13.80
C LEU A 489 11.54 3.36 -13.97
N LEU A 490 10.24 3.50 -13.70
CA LEU A 490 9.26 2.40 -13.88
C LEU A 490 9.17 1.89 -15.33
N SER A 491 9.60 2.67 -16.32
CA SER A 491 9.70 2.25 -17.72
C SER A 491 10.56 0.98 -17.90
N ASN A 492 11.52 0.75 -17.00
CA ASN A 492 12.42 -0.41 -16.99
C ASN A 492 11.79 -1.67 -16.36
N LEU A 493 10.65 -1.55 -15.68
CA LEU A 493 9.99 -2.67 -14.98
C LEU A 493 9.61 -3.80 -15.94
N ARG A 494 9.14 -3.46 -17.16
CA ARG A 494 8.65 -4.41 -18.17
C ARG A 494 9.67 -5.50 -18.52
N ASP A 495 10.93 -5.14 -18.71
CA ASP A 495 11.96 -6.11 -19.09
C ASP A 495 12.30 -7.05 -17.93
N GLY A 496 12.31 -6.54 -16.71
CA GLY A 496 12.38 -7.34 -15.50
C GLY A 496 11.22 -8.32 -15.37
N LEU A 497 9.97 -7.87 -15.58
CA LEU A 497 8.80 -8.75 -15.56
C LEU A 497 8.87 -9.85 -16.63
N LYS A 498 9.25 -9.51 -17.88
CA LYS A 498 9.44 -10.49 -18.96
C LYS A 498 10.49 -11.54 -18.61
N GLN A 499 11.59 -11.13 -17.97
CA GLN A 499 12.67 -12.03 -17.57
C GLN A 499 12.27 -12.94 -16.38
N TYR A 500 11.60 -12.38 -15.37
CA TYR A 500 11.48 -13.03 -14.07
C TYR A 500 10.11 -13.65 -13.78
N ILE A 501 9.00 -13.25 -14.41
CA ILE A 501 7.70 -13.92 -14.25
C ILE A 501 7.76 -15.42 -14.64
N PRO A 502 8.36 -15.84 -15.78
CA PRO A 502 8.46 -17.26 -16.13
C PRO A 502 9.34 -18.08 -15.18
N ILE A 503 10.26 -17.41 -14.48
CA ILE A 503 11.13 -18.03 -13.49
C ILE A 503 10.37 -18.17 -12.17
N ALA A 504 9.63 -17.14 -11.76
CA ALA A 504 8.70 -17.18 -10.63
C ALA A 504 7.64 -18.27 -10.82
N ASP A 505 6.96 -18.35 -11.96
CA ASP A 505 5.93 -19.40 -12.20
C ASP A 505 6.50 -20.83 -12.35
N LYS A 506 7.84 -20.97 -12.38
CA LYS A 506 8.52 -22.27 -12.33
C LYS A 506 9.02 -22.65 -10.93
N TYR A 507 9.43 -21.67 -10.12
CA TYR A 507 10.13 -21.90 -8.85
C TYR A 507 9.45 -21.31 -7.61
N LEU A 508 8.32 -20.60 -7.77
CA LEU A 508 7.41 -20.29 -6.69
C LEU A 508 6.92 -21.58 -6.07
N SER A 509 7.21 -21.72 -4.78
CA SER A 509 6.65 -22.76 -3.93
C SER A 509 6.00 -22.13 -2.72
N SER A 510 4.95 -22.77 -2.24
CA SER A 510 4.21 -22.43 -1.04
C SER A 510 3.93 -23.73 -0.29
N ASP A 511 3.68 -23.66 1.01
CA ASP A 511 3.30 -24.84 1.80
C ASP A 511 1.88 -25.36 1.46
N ASN A 512 1.27 -24.86 0.38
CA ASN A 512 -0.03 -25.23 -0.16
C ASN A 512 0.14 -25.92 -1.53
N ALA A 513 0.11 -27.26 -1.52
CA ALA A 513 0.29 -28.08 -2.71
C ALA A 513 -0.77 -27.83 -3.82
N ALA A 514 -1.96 -27.31 -3.47
CA ALA A 514 -2.97 -26.97 -4.47
C ALA A 514 -2.54 -25.73 -5.27
N ILE A 515 -2.13 -24.66 -4.59
CA ILE A 515 -1.58 -23.44 -5.22
C ILE A 515 -0.32 -23.78 -6.05
N ASP A 516 0.58 -24.60 -5.53
CA ASP A 516 1.82 -25.00 -6.24
C ASP A 516 1.59 -25.84 -7.50
N SER A 517 0.42 -26.48 -7.61
CA SER A 517 0.00 -27.23 -8.80
C SER A 517 -0.52 -26.32 -9.93
N VAL A 518 -0.98 -25.11 -9.59
CA VAL A 518 -1.49 -24.12 -10.54
C VAL A 518 -0.34 -23.38 -11.22
N ARG A 519 -0.57 -22.90 -12.46
CA ARG A 519 0.37 -22.06 -13.21
C ARG A 519 -0.29 -20.73 -13.57
N ALA A 520 0.48 -19.66 -13.45
CA ALA A 520 0.07 -18.32 -13.85
C ALA A 520 0.21 -18.08 -15.36
N LEU A 521 1.09 -18.84 -16.02
CA LEU A 521 1.35 -18.82 -17.45
C LEU A 521 0.82 -20.08 -18.16
N HIS A 522 0.55 -19.95 -19.46
CA HIS A 522 0.25 -21.09 -20.32
C HIS A 522 1.54 -21.74 -20.82
N TYR A 523 1.63 -23.07 -20.69
CA TYR A 523 2.77 -23.87 -21.13
C TYR A 523 2.38 -24.83 -22.26
N ASN A 524 3.27 -24.97 -23.23
CA ASN A 524 3.19 -25.94 -24.32
C ASN A 524 3.62 -27.34 -23.83
N ALA A 525 3.30 -28.37 -24.61
CA ALA A 525 3.64 -29.76 -24.28
C ALA A 525 5.16 -30.05 -24.18
N ASP A 526 6.01 -29.18 -24.73
CA ASP A 526 7.47 -29.24 -24.63
C ASP A 526 8.05 -28.52 -23.38
N GLY A 527 7.19 -27.91 -22.56
CA GLY A 527 7.56 -27.15 -21.37
C GLY A 527 7.97 -25.69 -21.62
N THR A 528 7.88 -25.19 -22.87
CA THR A 528 8.00 -23.75 -23.16
C THR A 528 6.71 -23.01 -22.78
N PHE A 529 6.78 -21.70 -22.53
CA PHE A 529 5.61 -20.87 -22.21
C PHE A 529 5.15 -20.02 -23.41
N ASP A 530 3.87 -19.65 -23.46
CA ASP A 530 3.35 -18.69 -24.45
C ASP A 530 3.85 -17.27 -24.13
N GLY A 531 4.89 -16.84 -24.84
CA GLY A 531 5.46 -15.50 -24.73
C GLY A 531 4.52 -14.38 -25.18
N GLN A 532 3.56 -14.64 -26.08
CA GLN A 532 2.56 -13.64 -26.45
C GLN A 532 1.51 -13.47 -25.33
N TYR A 533 1.17 -14.56 -24.64
CA TYR A 533 0.33 -14.48 -23.44
C TYR A 533 1.03 -13.70 -22.33
N LEU A 534 2.30 -14.00 -22.03
CA LEU A 534 3.09 -13.25 -21.06
C LEU A 534 3.10 -11.74 -21.37
N ASP A 535 3.38 -11.36 -22.62
CA ASP A 535 3.40 -9.95 -23.02
C ASP A 535 2.04 -9.25 -22.81
N ARG A 536 0.92 -9.92 -23.13
CA ARG A 536 -0.44 -9.42 -22.85
C ARG A 536 -0.72 -9.29 -21.35
N MET A 537 -0.23 -10.21 -20.53
CA MET A 537 -0.42 -10.16 -19.07
C MET A 537 0.44 -9.06 -18.41
N ILE A 538 1.62 -8.78 -18.96
CA ILE A 538 2.43 -7.63 -18.55
C ILE A 538 1.77 -6.31 -18.99
N ASP A 539 1.19 -6.24 -20.20
CA ASP A 539 0.38 -5.07 -20.62
C ASP A 539 -0.82 -4.83 -19.69
N ARG A 540 -1.47 -5.91 -19.23
CA ARG A 540 -2.54 -5.88 -18.21
C ARG A 540 -2.05 -5.27 -16.90
N PHE A 541 -1.03 -5.87 -16.29
CA PHE A 541 -0.47 -5.45 -15.01
C PHE A 541 0.08 -4.02 -15.01
N VAL A 542 0.82 -3.63 -16.06
CA VAL A 542 1.51 -2.33 -16.11
C VAL A 542 0.58 -1.17 -16.48
N TYR A 543 -0.51 -1.40 -17.21
CA TYR A 543 -1.37 -0.30 -17.68
C TYR A 543 -2.86 -0.63 -17.87
N LEU A 544 -3.22 -1.69 -18.60
CA LEU A 544 -4.61 -1.86 -19.06
C LEU A 544 -5.60 -2.09 -17.93
N ASN A 545 -5.19 -2.76 -16.85
CA ASN A 545 -6.04 -2.94 -15.67
C ASN A 545 -6.38 -1.60 -15.01
N GLY A 546 -5.41 -0.69 -14.95
CA GLY A 546 -5.62 0.68 -14.49
C GLY A 546 -6.60 1.44 -15.37
N VAL A 547 -6.49 1.32 -16.69
CA VAL A 547 -7.44 1.94 -17.63
C VAL A 547 -8.86 1.43 -17.41
N ASP A 548 -9.06 0.10 -17.38
CA ASP A 548 -10.38 -0.50 -17.19
C ASP A 548 -10.98 -0.13 -15.82
N PHE A 549 -10.15 -0.08 -14.77
CA PHE A 549 -10.57 0.24 -13.41
C PHE A 549 -10.88 1.74 -13.23
N THR A 550 -10.04 2.63 -13.74
CA THR A 550 -10.32 4.07 -13.72
C THR A 550 -11.51 4.42 -14.61
N ALA A 551 -11.70 3.74 -15.75
CA ALA A 551 -12.90 3.90 -16.56
C ALA A 551 -14.18 3.48 -15.83
N ARG A 552 -14.14 2.39 -15.03
CA ARG A 552 -15.24 2.02 -14.12
C ARG A 552 -15.46 3.05 -13.02
N PHE A 553 -14.40 3.59 -12.40
CA PHE A 553 -14.55 4.68 -11.42
C PHE A 553 -15.27 5.89 -12.03
N LEU A 554 -14.79 6.36 -13.18
CA LEU A 554 -15.29 7.55 -13.88
C LEU A 554 -16.70 7.36 -14.48
N SER A 555 -17.12 6.13 -14.80
CA SER A 555 -18.51 5.81 -15.15
C SER A 555 -19.45 5.70 -13.94
N ASN A 556 -18.97 6.03 -12.73
CA ASN A 556 -19.64 5.77 -11.45
C ASN A 556 -19.96 4.28 -11.22
N TRP A 557 -19.01 3.39 -11.49
CA TRP A 557 -19.11 1.93 -11.33
C TRP A 557 -20.32 1.33 -12.07
N HIS A 558 -20.53 1.79 -13.31
CA HIS A 558 -21.51 1.30 -14.29
C HIS A 558 -20.82 0.74 -15.53
#